data_AF-A0A924X9H1-F1
#
_entry.id   AF-A0A924X9H1-F1
#
_cell.length_a   1.000
_cell.length_b   1.000
_cell.length_c   1.000
_cell.angle_alpha   90.00
_cell.angle_beta   90.00
_cell.angle_gamma   90.00
#
_symmetry.space_group_name_H-M   'P 1'
#
loop_
_entity.id
_entity.type
_entity.pdbx_description
1 polymer ?
#
loop_
_entity_poly.entity_id
_entity_poly.type
_entity_poly.pdbx_seq_one_letter_code
_entity_poly.pdbx_strand_id
1 'polypeptide(L)'
;MRQGSNRSISTPIVWASIAVALTIAMLVGWIILMAQKISMAQGLVQSTSLLIAGIVSFVLIVVVLVMFSIFLVRQILEVRRQTSFVDSVTHELKSPLASLRLLLGTLARPDLADDQRGSLHQMMLDDVERLSTFIDDVLEASRITHGVRPHVLDSVPFAELAREIADSVTKRYRLTDAIT
;
A
#
# COMPACT_ATOMS: atom_id res chain seq x y z
N MET A 1 -9.09 -22.09 16.70
CA MET A 1 -9.59 -20.85 17.34
C MET A 1 -8.51 -19.79 17.27
N ARG A 2 -8.71 -18.73 16.47
CA ARG A 2 -8.21 -17.36 16.72
C ARG A 2 -8.89 -16.43 15.71
N GLN A 3 -9.77 -15.59 16.24
CA GLN A 3 -10.57 -14.62 15.53
C GLN A 3 -9.65 -13.58 14.89
N GLY A 4 -9.63 -13.51 13.56
CA GLY A 4 -9.17 -12.32 12.86
C GLY A 4 -10.22 -11.24 13.04
N SER A 5 -9.98 -10.28 13.93
CA SER A 5 -10.84 -9.10 14.00
C SER A 5 -10.67 -8.34 12.69
N ASN A 6 -11.60 -8.54 11.76
CA ASN A 6 -11.83 -7.64 10.63
C ASN A 6 -12.27 -6.29 11.21
N ARG A 7 -11.31 -5.49 11.69
CA ARG A 7 -11.53 -4.08 11.99
C ARG A 7 -11.73 -3.39 10.65
N SER A 8 -12.99 -3.39 10.26
CA SER A 8 -13.52 -2.85 9.03
C SER A 8 -12.97 -1.44 8.80
N ILE A 9 -12.16 -1.29 7.75
CA ILE A 9 -11.67 0.00 7.22
C ILE A 9 -12.84 0.88 6.79
N SER A 10 -14.05 0.32 6.67
CA SER A 10 -15.27 1.06 6.40
C SER A 10 -15.70 1.95 7.57
N THR A 11 -15.37 1.61 8.82
CA THR A 11 -15.85 2.42 9.96
C THR A 11 -15.38 3.89 9.90
N PRO A 12 -14.10 4.24 9.67
CA PRO A 12 -13.71 5.65 9.56
C PRO A 12 -14.35 6.37 8.37
N ILE A 13 -14.57 5.67 7.25
CA ILE A 13 -15.21 6.24 6.05
C ILE A 13 -16.70 6.50 6.31
N VAL A 14 -17.38 5.57 6.98
CA VAL A 14 -18.78 5.69 7.38
C VAL A 14 -18.95 6.78 8.43
N TRP A 15 -18.05 6.88 9.41
CA TRP A 15 -18.07 7.98 10.37
C TRP A 15 -17.81 9.33 9.71
N ALA A 16 -16.92 9.39 8.71
CA ALA A 16 -16.68 10.61 7.93
C ALA A 16 -17.89 11.01 7.08
N SER A 17 -18.54 10.06 6.39
CA SER A 17 -19.74 10.35 5.59
C SER A 17 -20.93 10.76 6.47
N ILE A 18 -21.08 10.14 7.64
CA ILE A 18 -22.08 10.54 8.65
C ILE A 18 -21.80 11.95 9.17
N ALA A 19 -20.54 12.29 9.46
CA ALA A 19 -20.18 13.64 9.91
C ALA A 19 -20.47 14.71 8.83
N VAL A 20 -20.21 14.40 7.56
CA VAL A 20 -20.56 15.27 6.43
C VAL A 20 -22.08 15.42 6.29
N ALA A 21 -22.85 14.33 6.36
CA ALA A 21 -24.30 14.39 6.29
C ALA A 21 -24.91 15.19 7.46
N LEU A 22 -24.38 15.00 8.67
CA LEU A 22 -24.81 15.70 9.88
C LEU A 22 -24.53 17.21 9.80
N THR A 23 -23.38 17.60 9.26
CA THR A 23 -23.03 19.01 9.05
C THR A 23 -23.93 19.69 8.02
N ILE A 24 -24.29 19.00 6.93
CA ILE A 24 -25.26 19.50 5.94
C ILE A 24 -26.65 19.68 6.57
N ALA A 25 -27.13 18.68 7.33
CA ALA A 25 -28.43 18.75 8.00
C ALA A 25 -28.48 19.90 9.03
N MET A 26 -27.40 20.10 9.79
CA MET A 26 -27.28 21.19 10.74
C MET A 26 -27.25 22.57 10.04
N LEU A 27 -26.62 22.66 8.86
CA LEU A 27 -26.59 23.88 8.03
C LEU A 27 -27.99 24.27 7.55
N VAL A 28 -28.76 23.31 7.01
CA VAL A 28 -30.13 23.55 6.56
C VAL A 28 -31.03 23.93 7.73
N GLY A 29 -30.92 23.23 8.86
CA GLY A 29 -31.70 23.53 10.07
C GLY A 29 -31.42 24.91 10.64
N TRP A 30 -30.16 25.33 10.67
CA TRP A 30 -29.77 26.65 11.18
C TRP A 30 -30.26 27.80 10.30
N ILE A 31 -30.19 27.63 8.97
CA ILE A 31 -30.73 28.61 8.01
C ILE A 31 -32.23 28.81 8.22
N ILE A 32 -32.98 27.72 8.41
CA ILE A 32 -34.44 27.78 8.61
C ILE A 32 -34.80 28.46 9.94
N LEU A 33 -34.15 28.06 11.03
CA LEU A 33 -34.41 28.66 12.35
C LEU A 33 -34.08 30.15 12.37
N MET A 34 -33.02 30.57 11.70
CA MET A 34 -32.62 31.97 11.67
C MET A 34 -33.54 32.80 10.77
N ALA A 35 -34.00 32.24 9.63
CA ALA A 35 -35.00 32.88 8.78
C ALA A 35 -36.32 33.13 9.54
N GLN A 36 -36.74 32.19 10.40
CA GLN A 36 -37.92 32.36 11.27
C GLN A 36 -37.70 33.41 12.38
N LYS A 37 -36.50 33.47 12.95
CA LYS A 37 -36.21 34.43 14.04
C LYS A 37 -36.10 35.88 13.55
N ILE A 38 -35.81 36.08 12.26
CA ILE A 38 -35.69 37.39 11.60
C ILE A 38 -37.05 38.08 11.41
N SER A 39 -38.16 37.33 11.26
CA SER A 39 -39.48 37.95 11.05
C SER A 39 -40.07 38.63 12.30
N MET A 40 -39.49 38.39 13.49
CA MET A 40 -39.99 38.91 14.78
C MET A 40 -39.14 40.03 15.39
N ALA A 41 -37.96 40.35 14.84
CA ALA A 41 -37.06 41.35 15.41
C ALA A 41 -36.96 42.59 14.49
N GLN A 42 -37.73 43.65 14.77
CA GLN A 42 -37.57 44.95 14.15
C GLN A 42 -36.28 45.63 14.67
N GLY A 43 -35.16 45.45 13.95
CA GLY A 43 -33.87 46.09 14.25
C GLY A 43 -32.74 45.49 13.40
N LEU A 44 -32.68 45.86 12.11
CA LEU A 44 -32.08 45.01 11.07
C LEU A 44 -30.73 45.44 10.46
N VAL A 45 -30.12 46.58 10.83
CA VAL A 45 -28.94 47.05 10.08
C VAL A 45 -27.59 46.57 10.66
N GLN A 46 -27.54 46.16 11.95
CA GLN A 46 -26.33 45.60 12.57
C GLN A 46 -26.24 44.06 12.46
N SER A 47 -27.34 43.41 12.05
CA SER A 47 -27.58 41.97 12.20
C SER A 47 -27.09 41.12 11.02
N THR A 48 -26.83 41.73 9.85
CA THR A 48 -26.45 41.01 8.62
C THR A 48 -24.97 40.58 8.61
N SER A 49 -24.08 41.37 9.20
CA SER A 49 -22.64 41.04 9.25
C SER A 49 -22.33 39.86 10.18
N LEU A 50 -23.06 39.74 11.31
CA LEU A 50 -22.99 38.59 12.22
C LEU A 50 -23.47 37.29 11.55
N LEU A 51 -24.47 37.36 10.68
CA LEU A 51 -24.95 36.20 9.91
C LEU A 51 -23.92 35.73 8.90
N ILE A 52 -23.33 36.65 8.14
CA ILE A 52 -22.28 36.34 7.17
C ILE A 52 -21.06 35.76 7.89
N ALA A 53 -20.64 36.36 9.02
CA ALA A 53 -19.53 35.87 9.81
C ALA A 53 -19.78 34.45 10.37
N GLY A 54 -21.01 34.15 10.81
CA GLY A 54 -21.40 32.82 11.26
C GLY A 54 -21.35 31.77 10.16
N ILE A 55 -21.91 32.08 8.98
CA ILE A 55 -21.88 31.18 7.81
C ILE A 55 -20.44 30.94 7.37
N VAL A 56 -19.62 31.99 7.28
CA VAL A 56 -18.22 31.89 6.86
C VAL A 56 -17.40 31.05 7.86
N SER A 57 -17.55 31.29 9.16
CA SER A 57 -16.89 30.51 10.20
C SER A 57 -17.29 29.03 10.14
N PHE A 58 -18.57 28.75 9.93
CA PHE A 58 -19.07 27.39 9.83
C PHE A 58 -18.59 26.66 8.56
N VAL A 59 -18.60 27.33 7.41
CA VAL A 59 -18.03 26.80 6.15
C VAL A 59 -16.54 26.51 6.33
N LEU A 60 -15.79 27.39 6.98
CA LEU A 60 -14.38 27.19 7.27
C LEU A 60 -14.14 25.92 8.12
N ILE A 61 -14.94 25.72 9.18
CA ILE A 61 -14.87 24.52 10.03
C ILE A 61 -15.15 23.24 9.21
N VAL A 62 -16.15 23.26 8.33
CA VAL A 62 -16.46 22.12 7.46
C VAL A 62 -15.31 21.81 6.50
N VAL A 63 -14.73 22.84 5.87
CA VAL A 63 -13.58 22.66 4.98
C VAL A 63 -12.41 22.04 5.73
N VAL A 64 -12.10 22.53 6.94
CA VAL A 64 -11.03 21.97 7.78
C VAL A 64 -11.31 20.51 8.16
N LEU A 65 -12.54 20.18 8.55
CA LEU A 65 -12.94 18.80 8.88
C LEU A 65 -12.79 17.86 7.68
N VAL A 66 -13.24 18.29 6.50
CA VAL A 66 -13.13 17.50 5.26
C VAL A 66 -11.66 17.32 4.87
N MET A 67 -10.86 18.38 4.91
CA MET A 67 -9.42 18.28 4.64
C MET A 67 -8.72 17.34 5.62
N PHE A 68 -9.03 17.44 6.91
CA PHE A 68 -8.47 16.57 7.94
C PHE A 68 -8.86 15.10 7.72
N SER A 69 -10.12 14.84 7.35
CA SER A 69 -10.59 13.49 7.02
C SER A 69 -9.85 12.90 5.81
N ILE A 70 -9.72 13.66 4.72
CA ILE A 70 -8.97 13.22 3.53
C ILE A 70 -7.51 12.95 3.89
N PHE A 71 -6.89 13.83 4.70
CA PHE A 71 -5.51 13.67 5.16
C PHE A 71 -5.32 12.37 5.94
N LEU A 72 -6.19 12.10 6.92
CA LEU A 72 -6.15 10.87 7.72
C LEU A 72 -6.31 9.62 6.85
N VAL A 73 -7.27 9.60 5.93
CA VAL A 73 -7.50 8.46 5.05
C VAL A 73 -6.27 8.19 4.18
N ARG A 74 -5.67 9.24 3.61
CA ARG A 74 -4.43 9.12 2.82
C ARG A 74 -3.29 8.55 3.66
N GLN A 75 -3.11 9.03 4.88
CA GLN A 75 -2.06 8.55 5.79
C GLN A 75 -2.25 7.07 6.15
N ILE A 76 -3.49 6.64 6.44
CA ILE A 76 -3.80 5.24 6.76
C ILE A 76 -3.52 4.33 5.55
N LEU A 77 -3.90 4.76 4.35
CA LEU A 77 -3.66 4.00 3.12
C LEU A 77 -2.16 3.82 2.85
N GLU A 78 -1.38 4.87 3.06
CA GLU A 78 0.07 4.83 2.87
C GLU A 78 0.75 3.87 3.86
N VAL A 79 0.40 3.98 5.15
CA VAL A 79 0.91 3.08 6.19
C VAL A 79 0.51 1.63 5.89
N ARG A 80 -0.72 1.39 5.43
CA ARG A 80 -1.19 0.03 5.08
C ARG A 80 -0.40 -0.59 3.93
N ARG A 81 -0.01 0.20 2.93
CA ARG A 81 0.82 -0.29 1.82
C ARG A 81 2.17 -0.78 2.33
N GLN A 82 2.80 -0.02 3.24
CA GLN A 82 4.07 -0.40 3.86
C GLN A 82 3.92 -1.68 4.70
N THR A 83 2.89 -1.78 5.54
CA THR A 83 2.68 -2.98 6.38
C THR A 83 2.33 -4.22 5.55
N SER A 84 1.49 -4.09 4.53
CA SER A 84 1.13 -5.21 3.66
C SER A 84 2.32 -5.72 2.85
N PHE A 85 3.19 -4.80 2.41
CA PHE A 85 4.44 -5.14 1.74
C PHE A 85 5.34 -5.94 2.69
N VAL A 86 5.62 -5.42 3.89
CA VAL A 86 6.44 -6.11 4.89
C VAL A 86 5.88 -7.48 5.27
N ASP A 87 4.57 -7.59 5.48
CA ASP A 87 3.92 -8.87 5.81
C ASP A 87 4.04 -9.88 4.67
N SER A 88 3.85 -9.45 3.42
CA SER A 88 4.00 -10.33 2.24
C SER A 88 5.44 -10.81 2.08
N VAL A 89 6.42 -9.89 2.13
CA VAL A 89 7.85 -10.23 2.05
C VAL A 89 8.25 -11.19 3.16
N THR A 90 7.77 -10.95 4.38
CA THR A 90 8.08 -11.83 5.52
C THR A 90 7.49 -13.23 5.33
N HIS A 91 6.29 -13.33 4.78
CA HIS A 91 5.64 -14.62 4.50
C HIS A 91 6.41 -15.40 3.43
N GLU A 92 6.80 -14.72 2.34
CA GLU A 92 7.59 -15.32 1.26
C GLU A 92 9.00 -15.72 1.72
N LEU A 93 9.64 -14.96 2.62
CA LEU A 93 10.96 -15.32 3.20
C LEU A 93 10.88 -16.52 4.16
N LYS A 94 9.75 -16.69 4.86
CA LYS A 94 9.60 -17.75 5.86
C LYS A 94 9.59 -19.15 5.24
N SER A 95 9.04 -19.28 4.03
CA SER A 95 8.97 -20.55 3.29
C SER A 95 10.36 -21.14 2.94
N PRO A 96 11.26 -20.43 2.22
CA PRO A 96 12.59 -20.92 1.92
C PRO A 96 13.43 -21.11 3.19
N LEU A 97 13.28 -20.25 4.21
CA LEU A 97 13.97 -20.44 5.49
C LEU A 97 13.54 -21.73 6.21
N ALA A 98 12.24 -22.08 6.14
CA ALA A 98 11.74 -23.33 6.70
C ALA A 98 12.28 -24.54 5.94
N SER A 99 12.36 -24.47 4.60
CA SER A 99 13.01 -25.49 3.75
C SER A 99 14.46 -25.71 4.16
N LEU A 100 15.25 -24.63 4.23
CA LEU A 100 16.66 -24.68 4.61
C LEU A 100 16.85 -25.31 6.01
N ARG A 101 15.99 -24.93 6.96
CA ARG A 101 16.02 -25.50 8.32
C ARG A 101 15.71 -27.00 8.33
N LEU A 102 14.83 -27.47 7.46
CA LEU A 102 14.47 -28.88 7.34
C LEU A 102 15.60 -29.70 6.69
N LEU A 103 16.25 -29.14 5.66
CA LEU A 103 17.45 -29.71 5.04
C LEU A 103 18.60 -29.82 6.05
N LEU A 104 18.87 -28.76 6.82
CA LEU A 104 19.85 -28.75 7.90
C LEU A 104 19.53 -29.79 8.99
N GLY A 105 18.26 -29.91 9.39
CA GLY A 105 17.82 -30.92 10.35
C GLY A 105 18.00 -32.35 9.83
N THR A 106 17.84 -32.56 8.52
CA THR A 106 18.08 -33.85 7.87
C THR A 106 19.57 -34.16 7.77
N LEU A 107 20.41 -33.15 7.50
CA LEU A 107 21.86 -33.27 7.46
C LEU A 107 22.46 -33.67 8.81
N ALA A 108 21.82 -33.30 9.91
CA ALA A 108 22.23 -33.64 11.27
C ALA A 108 21.93 -35.10 11.68
N ARG A 109 21.27 -35.91 10.83
CA ARG A 109 20.99 -37.32 11.14
C ARG A 109 22.28 -38.17 11.03
N PRO A 110 22.58 -39.03 12.02
CA PRO A 110 23.82 -39.81 12.05
C PRO A 110 23.88 -40.92 10.98
N ASP A 111 22.72 -41.32 10.46
CA ASP A 111 22.49 -42.45 9.55
C ASP A 111 22.25 -42.01 8.08
N LEU A 112 22.77 -40.84 7.71
CA LEU A 112 22.65 -40.27 6.36
C LEU A 112 23.79 -40.74 5.44
N ALA A 113 23.45 -41.30 4.29
CA ALA A 113 24.42 -41.76 3.30
C ALA A 113 25.18 -40.59 2.61
N ASP A 114 26.42 -40.81 2.18
CA ASP A 114 27.29 -39.76 1.62
C ASP A 114 26.77 -39.19 0.29
N ASP A 115 26.08 -40.00 -0.52
CA ASP A 115 25.40 -39.56 -1.75
C ASP A 115 24.22 -38.62 -1.45
N GLN A 116 23.45 -38.90 -0.39
CA GLN A 116 22.36 -38.06 0.08
C GLN A 116 22.86 -36.73 0.66
N ARG A 117 24.02 -36.74 1.34
CA ARG A 117 24.67 -35.50 1.84
C ARG A 117 25.00 -34.54 0.71
N GLY A 118 25.56 -35.02 -0.40
CA GLY A 118 25.88 -34.19 -1.56
C GLY A 118 24.62 -33.55 -2.17
N SER A 119 23.55 -34.33 -2.32
CA SER A 119 22.26 -33.85 -2.82
C SER A 119 21.61 -32.80 -1.91
N LEU A 120 21.61 -33.04 -0.58
CA LEU A 120 21.13 -32.09 0.42
C LEU A 120 21.92 -30.79 0.40
N HIS A 121 23.25 -30.87 0.27
CA HIS A 121 24.12 -29.70 0.17
C HIS A 121 23.81 -28.87 -1.09
N GLN A 122 23.61 -29.53 -2.24
CA GLN A 122 23.22 -28.84 -3.47
C GLN A 122 21.85 -28.16 -3.34
N MET A 123 20.85 -28.83 -2.77
CA MET A 123 19.53 -28.23 -2.53
C MET A 123 19.61 -27.01 -1.59
N MET A 124 20.47 -27.04 -0.58
CA MET A 124 20.68 -25.90 0.30
C MET A 124 21.31 -24.71 -0.42
N LEU A 125 22.30 -24.95 -1.30
CA LEU A 125 22.90 -23.89 -2.11
C LEU A 125 21.86 -23.26 -3.05
N ASP A 126 21.05 -24.08 -3.72
CA ASP A 126 19.98 -23.60 -4.60
C ASP A 126 18.94 -22.76 -3.82
N ASP A 127 18.56 -23.18 -2.61
CA ASP A 127 17.64 -22.42 -1.74
C ASP A 127 18.24 -21.08 -1.28
N VAL A 128 19.55 -21.02 -1.01
CA VAL A 128 20.26 -19.78 -0.67
C VAL A 128 20.31 -18.83 -1.87
N GLU A 129 20.59 -19.33 -3.08
CA GLU A 129 20.64 -18.50 -4.28
C GLU A 129 19.26 -17.94 -4.66
N ARG A 130 18.21 -18.75 -4.50
CA ARG A 130 16.81 -18.30 -4.62
C ARG A 130 16.47 -17.21 -3.61
N LEU A 131 16.90 -17.37 -2.36
CA LEU A 131 16.68 -16.37 -1.31
C LEU A 131 17.41 -15.05 -1.63
N SER A 132 18.64 -15.13 -2.15
CA SER A 132 19.39 -13.95 -2.59
C SER A 132 18.65 -13.20 -3.71
N THR A 133 18.20 -13.93 -4.73
CA THR A 133 17.44 -13.35 -5.85
C THR A 133 16.15 -12.69 -5.36
N PHE A 134 15.42 -13.34 -4.45
CA PHE A 134 14.20 -12.77 -3.88
C PHE A 134 14.47 -11.48 -3.08
N ILE A 135 15.58 -11.42 -2.33
CA ILE A 135 15.98 -10.21 -1.62
C ILE A 135 16.30 -9.07 -2.60
N ASP A 136 17.01 -9.36 -3.69
CA ASP A 136 17.32 -8.37 -4.72
C ASP A 136 16.04 -7.81 -5.38
N ASP A 137 15.09 -8.69 -5.73
CA ASP A 137 13.79 -8.31 -6.30
C ASP A 137 12.99 -7.41 -5.33
N VAL A 138 12.99 -7.74 -4.03
CA VAL A 138 12.32 -6.95 -3.00
C VAL A 138 12.98 -5.58 -2.82
N LEU A 139 14.31 -5.51 -2.84
CA LEU A 139 15.05 -4.25 -2.75
C LEU A 139 14.82 -3.38 -4.00
N GLU A 140 14.71 -3.98 -5.17
CA GLU A 140 14.38 -3.28 -6.42
C GLU A 140 12.95 -2.74 -6.41
N ALA A 141 11.97 -3.54 -6.01
CA ALA A 141 10.58 -3.09 -5.83
C ALA A 141 10.48 -1.93 -4.82
N SER A 142 11.25 -1.98 -3.74
CA SER A 142 11.33 -0.89 -2.76
C SER A 142 11.91 0.39 -3.39
N ARG A 143 12.99 0.28 -4.16
CA ARG A 143 13.61 1.43 -4.86
C ARG A 143 12.65 2.09 -5.85
N ILE A 144 11.90 1.31 -6.62
CA ILE A 144 10.90 1.80 -7.58
C ILE A 144 9.77 2.54 -6.83
N THR A 145 9.26 1.97 -5.75
CA THR A 145 8.17 2.54 -4.96
C THR A 145 8.54 3.90 -4.34
N HIS A 146 9.79 4.09 -3.94
CA HIS A 146 10.26 5.33 -3.32
C HIS A 146 10.75 6.39 -4.34
N GLY A 147 10.63 6.14 -5.65
CA GLY A 147 10.86 7.17 -6.68
C GLY A 147 12.27 7.76 -6.71
N VAL A 148 13.28 7.03 -6.24
CA VAL A 148 14.62 7.59 -5.94
C VAL A 148 15.42 7.97 -7.19
N ARG A 149 14.93 7.77 -8.42
CA ARG A 149 15.61 8.24 -9.64
C ARG A 149 14.66 8.93 -10.61
N PRO A 150 14.99 10.17 -11.05
CA PRO A 150 14.46 10.70 -12.29
C PRO A 150 14.76 9.70 -13.41
N HIS A 151 13.74 9.14 -14.04
CA HIS A 151 13.94 8.38 -15.27
C HIS A 151 14.35 9.37 -16.35
N VAL A 152 15.62 9.33 -16.74
CA VAL A 152 16.08 9.99 -17.96
C VAL A 152 15.63 9.10 -19.11
N LEU A 153 14.62 9.55 -19.84
CA LEU A 153 14.13 8.88 -21.04
C LEU A 153 15.07 9.26 -22.19
N ASP A 154 15.90 8.33 -22.62
CA ASP A 154 16.77 8.49 -23.79
C ASP A 154 16.29 7.62 -24.96
N SER A 155 16.65 8.02 -26.18
CA SER A 155 16.39 7.23 -27.38
C SER A 155 17.30 6.00 -27.39
N VAL A 156 16.70 4.81 -27.38
CA VAL A 156 17.44 3.53 -27.42
C VAL A 156 17.09 2.79 -28.72
N PRO A 157 18.08 2.22 -29.44
CA PRO A 157 17.82 1.38 -30.61
C PRO A 157 17.06 0.11 -30.20
N PHE A 158 15.74 0.14 -30.42
CA PHE A 158 14.83 -0.94 -30.01
C PHE A 158 15.23 -2.32 -30.53
N ALA A 159 15.77 -2.40 -31.75
CA ALA A 159 16.18 -3.67 -32.36
C ALA A 159 17.37 -4.33 -31.64
N GLU A 160 18.28 -3.54 -31.07
CA GLU A 160 19.42 -4.05 -30.30
C GLU A 160 18.96 -4.51 -28.92
N LEU A 161 18.15 -3.69 -28.23
CA LEU A 161 17.58 -4.02 -26.93
C LEU A 161 16.71 -5.29 -27.00
N ALA A 162 15.88 -5.42 -28.05
CA ALA A 162 15.04 -6.60 -28.25
C ALA A 162 15.88 -7.87 -28.44
N ARG A 163 17.03 -7.77 -29.14
CA ARG A 163 17.93 -8.90 -29.37
C ARG A 163 18.68 -9.28 -28.10
N GLU A 164 19.14 -8.29 -27.33
CA GLU A 164 19.77 -8.51 -26.02
C GLU A 164 18.81 -9.20 -25.04
N ILE A 165 17.56 -8.74 -24.96
CA ILE A 165 16.55 -9.38 -24.11
C ILE A 165 16.26 -10.81 -24.60
N ALA A 166 16.12 -11.02 -25.92
CA ALA A 166 15.91 -12.35 -26.47
C ALA A 166 17.04 -13.30 -26.11
N ASP A 167 18.31 -12.90 -26.30
CA ASP A 167 19.48 -13.72 -25.96
C ASP A 167 19.53 -14.02 -24.45
N SER A 168 19.23 -13.03 -23.61
CA SER A 168 19.22 -13.16 -22.15
C SER A 168 18.15 -14.15 -21.67
N VAL A 169 16.95 -14.09 -22.26
CA VAL A 169 15.82 -15.00 -21.95
C VAL A 169 16.10 -16.41 -22.46
N THR A 170 16.59 -16.56 -23.70
CA THR A 170 16.95 -17.85 -24.30
C THR A 170 17.99 -18.57 -23.46
N LYS A 171 19.02 -17.84 -23.00
CA LYS A 171 20.07 -18.37 -22.11
C LYS A 171 19.53 -18.76 -20.74
N ARG A 172 18.65 -17.94 -20.15
CA ARG A 172 18.07 -18.19 -18.82
C ARG A 172 17.14 -19.40 -18.80
N TYR A 173 16.36 -19.60 -19.86
CA TYR A 173 15.38 -20.70 -19.95
C TYR A 173 15.87 -21.91 -20.75
N ARG A 174 17.12 -21.90 -21.23
CA ARG A 174 17.70 -22.97 -22.07
C ARG A 174 16.77 -23.37 -23.22
N LEU A 175 16.15 -22.37 -23.83
CA LEU A 175 15.35 -22.59 -25.03
C LEU A 175 16.33 -22.86 -26.17
N THR A 176 16.51 -24.13 -26.52
CA THR A 176 17.24 -24.49 -27.73
C THR A 176 16.48 -23.93 -28.92
N ASP A 177 17.17 -23.17 -29.79
CA ASP A 177 16.63 -22.58 -31.02
C ASP A 177 15.83 -23.63 -31.82
N ALA A 178 14.52 -23.59 -31.67
CA ALA A 178 13.59 -24.46 -32.36
C ALA A 178 12.57 -23.62 -33.15
N ILE A 179 13.02 -22.56 -33.83
CA ILE A 179 12.32 -22.01 -35.00
C ILE A 179 13.39 -21.47 -35.96
N THR A 180 13.70 -22.27 -36.99
CA THR A 180 14.14 -21.82 -38.32
C THR A 180 13.07 -20.99 -39.01
#